data_AF-A0A810NA79-F1
#
_entry.id   AF-A0A810NA79-F1
#
_cell.length_a   1.000
_cell.length_b   1.000
_cell.length_c   1.000
_cell.angle_alpha   90.00
_cell.angle_beta   90.00
_cell.angle_gamma   90.00
#
_symmetry.space_group_name_H-M   'P 1'
#
loop_
_entity.id
_entity.type
_entity.pdbx_description
1 polymer ?
#
loop_
_entity_poly.entity_id
_entity_poly.type
_entity_poly.pdbx_seq_one_letter_code
_entity_poly.pdbx_strand_id
1 'polypeptide(L)'
;MRHLWRRLRGLFGPPRQSMPPADPGPPARSVPQQRATPQRTMGAAVTEARAKGTADGRSGMFDQWSLAPDTAPRYVRQLQAQREAEKSGSEQAGLRALMVEEARRRPLRARERADQVRAGRLAGRLDETLALMEGARQRMRLLAAIEARVELVRRLGRRGLDEVRSTWTDELDTLNGDPLPAGPYASSLGAGSPAPTGAPVVEAGPSGVDRAAPSRPGTDGAARRVLWEGPAPRTFGALHSWLLLVLLMAVETPIQYYIWEYFHGSGTGADRLFTWVLTASSVVLMVLFPHMAGRVYRARRATGAERLAVLIPLVMLAPWIFVAGMLGYLRAQVIDVPPMLEDRTELDIPLKSEALHTHIATIAAAFICLLLLSGAIGFLLGMAGPHPYQAAYEWSDRRRERIENELVAIGPAAQLADEAPWSTDLLAEQWRRDRNVIDGIYEAAEHAYYDGVARAMANPAVTDTVTRGDAGVGSVR
;
A
#
# COMPACT_ATOMS: atom_id res chain seq x y z
N MET A 1 -15.09 19.74 -22.77
CA MET A 1 -14.17 19.81 -21.61
C MET A 1 -13.55 18.47 -21.17
N ARG A 2 -14.28 17.34 -21.11
CA ARG A 2 -13.70 16.02 -20.71
C ARG A 2 -12.55 15.51 -21.61
N HIS A 3 -12.57 15.83 -22.92
CA HIS A 3 -11.48 15.48 -23.83
C HIS A 3 -10.20 16.33 -23.66
N LEU A 4 -10.35 17.61 -23.27
CA LEU A 4 -9.21 18.49 -23.02
C LEU A 4 -8.44 18.06 -21.76
N TRP A 5 -9.16 17.60 -20.74
CA TRP A 5 -8.60 17.08 -19.49
C TRP A 5 -7.87 15.73 -19.66
N ARG A 6 -8.27 14.89 -20.63
CA ARG A 6 -7.53 13.66 -20.97
C ARG A 6 -6.19 13.97 -21.68
N ARG A 7 -6.12 15.02 -22.49
CA ARG A 7 -4.87 15.42 -23.16
C ARG A 7 -3.85 16.05 -22.21
N LEU A 8 -4.29 16.84 -21.24
CA LEU A 8 -3.36 17.50 -20.29
C LEU A 8 -2.76 16.54 -19.25
N ARG A 9 -3.41 15.41 -18.93
CA ARG A 9 -2.82 14.37 -18.05
C ARG A 9 -1.61 13.66 -18.66
N GLY A 10 -1.46 13.67 -19.98
CA GLY A 10 -0.31 13.05 -20.66
C GLY A 10 0.99 13.84 -20.53
N LEU A 11 0.91 15.15 -20.25
CA LEU A 11 2.07 16.06 -20.19
C LEU A 11 2.76 16.11 -18.82
N PHE A 12 2.09 15.66 -17.76
CA PHE A 12 2.62 15.65 -16.38
C PHE A 12 2.67 14.24 -15.77
N GLY A 13 2.70 13.21 -16.61
CA GLY A 13 2.98 11.85 -16.15
C GLY A 13 4.38 11.79 -15.53
N PRO A 14 4.59 10.97 -14.48
CA PRO A 14 5.93 10.77 -13.93
C PRO A 14 6.89 10.37 -15.06
N PRO A 15 8.17 10.80 -15.00
CA PRO A 15 9.13 10.44 -16.02
C PRO A 15 9.05 8.94 -16.23
N ARG A 16 8.78 8.53 -17.48
CA ARG A 16 8.90 7.12 -17.88
C ARG A 16 10.31 6.73 -17.46
N GLN A 17 10.41 5.96 -16.37
CA GLN A 17 11.64 5.28 -16.04
C GLN A 17 11.95 4.46 -17.28
N SER A 18 12.98 4.89 -18.01
CA SER A 18 13.59 4.11 -19.06
C SER A 18 13.88 2.76 -18.44
N MET A 19 13.08 1.76 -18.80
CA MET A 19 13.36 0.37 -18.49
C MET A 19 14.84 0.16 -18.84
N PRO A 20 15.68 -0.30 -17.90
CA PRO A 20 17.03 -0.69 -18.24
C PRO A 20 16.93 -1.67 -19.43
N PRO A 21 17.86 -1.57 -20.41
CA PRO A 21 17.86 -2.47 -21.55
C PRO A 21 17.72 -3.90 -21.06
N ALA A 22 16.78 -4.64 -21.65
CA ALA A 22 16.54 -6.04 -21.31
C ALA A 22 17.89 -6.76 -21.30
N ASP A 23 18.28 -7.21 -20.10
CA ASP A 23 19.49 -7.99 -19.87
C ASP A 23 19.50 -9.11 -20.93
N PRO A 24 20.55 -9.26 -21.74
CA PRO A 24 20.61 -10.31 -22.75
C PRO A 24 20.36 -11.63 -22.05
N GLY A 25 19.23 -12.25 -22.38
CA GLY A 25 18.78 -13.47 -21.75
C GLY A 25 19.93 -14.48 -21.69
N PRO A 26 20.05 -15.25 -20.59
CA PRO A 26 21.17 -16.16 -20.39
C PRO A 26 21.36 -17.02 -21.64
N PRO A 27 22.61 -17.24 -22.08
CA PRO A 27 22.90 -17.95 -23.32
C PRO A 27 22.10 -19.25 -23.37
N ALA A 28 21.45 -19.50 -24.51
CA ALA A 28 20.68 -20.70 -24.76
C ALA A 28 21.50 -21.91 -24.30
N ARG A 29 21.06 -22.53 -23.19
CA ARG A 29 21.74 -23.65 -22.57
C ARG A 29 21.86 -24.74 -23.63
N SER A 30 23.10 -25.13 -23.92
CA SER A 30 23.37 -26.40 -24.57
C SER A 30 22.62 -27.47 -23.79
N VAL A 31 21.66 -28.11 -24.48
CA VAL A 31 20.97 -29.29 -23.95
C VAL A 31 22.08 -30.26 -23.53
N PRO A 32 22.14 -30.69 -22.26
CA PRO A 32 23.17 -31.62 -21.82
C PRO A 32 23.09 -32.84 -22.73
N GLN A 33 24.20 -33.17 -23.40
CA GLN A 33 24.35 -34.39 -24.19
C GLN A 33 23.71 -35.53 -23.39
N GLN A 34 22.63 -36.10 -23.91
CA GLN A 34 21.98 -37.26 -23.33
C GLN A 34 23.06 -38.31 -23.10
N ARG A 35 23.40 -38.56 -21.82
CA ARG A 35 24.22 -39.71 -21.43
C ARG A 35 23.60 -40.93 -22.12
N ALA A 36 24.44 -41.72 -22.79
CA ALA A 36 24.02 -42.97 -23.42
C ALA A 36 23.08 -43.72 -22.47
N THR A 37 21.92 -44.13 -22.97
CA THR A 37 20.88 -44.73 -22.15
C THR A 37 21.43 -45.94 -21.39
N PRO A 38 21.13 -46.08 -20.08
CA PRO A 38 21.72 -47.10 -19.20
C PRO A 38 21.51 -48.54 -19.71
N GLN A 39 20.51 -48.77 -20.55
CA GLN A 39 20.30 -50.07 -21.21
C GLN A 39 21.43 -50.46 -22.17
N ARG A 40 22.04 -49.49 -22.87
CA ARG A 40 23.09 -49.77 -23.85
C ARG A 40 24.43 -50.10 -23.16
N THR A 41 24.65 -49.55 -21.97
CA THR A 41 25.83 -49.84 -21.14
C THR A 41 25.70 -51.17 -20.40
N MET A 42 24.49 -51.52 -19.93
CA MET A 42 24.24 -52.80 -19.27
C MET A 42 24.56 -54.02 -20.15
N GLY A 43 24.05 -54.04 -21.39
CA GLY A 43 24.29 -55.16 -22.32
C GLY A 43 25.78 -55.33 -22.67
N ALA A 44 26.52 -54.22 -22.79
CA ALA A 44 27.95 -54.24 -23.07
C ALA A 44 28.74 -54.81 -21.88
N ALA A 45 28.48 -54.32 -20.66
CA ALA A 45 29.17 -54.79 -19.44
C ALA A 45 28.94 -56.27 -19.18
N VAL A 46 27.71 -56.76 -19.33
CA VAL A 46 27.37 -58.19 -19.18
C VAL A 46 28.06 -59.06 -20.22
N THR A 47 28.10 -58.61 -21.48
CA THR A 47 28.73 -59.36 -22.58
C THR A 47 30.24 -59.42 -22.42
N GLU A 48 30.87 -58.30 -22.03
CA GLU A 48 32.29 -58.22 -21.74
C GLU A 48 32.67 -59.11 -20.55
N ALA A 49 31.91 -59.01 -19.45
CA ALA A 49 32.14 -59.81 -18.25
C ALA A 49 32.04 -61.31 -18.53
N ARG A 50 31.02 -61.75 -19.30
CA ARG A 50 30.89 -63.15 -19.75
C ARG A 50 32.06 -63.60 -20.62
N ALA A 51 32.49 -62.78 -21.57
CA ALA A 51 33.63 -63.10 -22.44
C ALA A 51 34.92 -63.23 -21.63
N LYS A 52 35.13 -62.34 -20.66
CA LYS A 52 36.27 -62.35 -19.75
C LYS A 52 36.27 -63.58 -18.85
N GLY A 53 35.14 -63.90 -18.24
CA GLY A 53 34.99 -65.11 -17.42
C GLY A 53 35.24 -66.39 -18.21
N THR A 54 34.74 -66.47 -19.44
CA THR A 54 35.01 -67.61 -20.33
C THR A 54 36.52 -67.75 -20.63
N ALA A 55 37.21 -66.64 -20.88
CA ALA A 55 38.64 -66.64 -21.15
C ALA A 55 39.47 -67.06 -19.93
N ASP A 56 39.17 -66.50 -18.76
CA ASP A 56 39.88 -66.82 -17.51
C ASP A 56 39.59 -68.27 -17.05
N GLY A 57 38.39 -68.80 -17.32
CA GLY A 57 38.08 -70.22 -17.07
C GLY A 57 38.85 -71.17 -18.00
N ARG A 58 39.07 -70.81 -19.27
CA ARG A 58 39.85 -71.61 -20.23
C ARG A 58 41.35 -71.62 -19.93
N SER A 59 41.88 -70.56 -19.33
CA SER A 59 43.31 -70.47 -19.00
C SER A 59 43.71 -71.33 -17.80
N GLY A 60 42.75 -71.98 -17.12
CA GLY A 60 43.01 -72.80 -15.93
C GLY A 60 43.50 -71.98 -14.75
N MET A 61 43.22 -70.67 -14.74
CA MET A 61 43.73 -69.74 -13.72
C MET A 61 43.05 -69.91 -12.35
N PHE A 62 41.97 -70.69 -12.30
CA PHE A 62 41.17 -70.91 -11.09
C PHE A 62 41.14 -72.39 -10.70
N ASP A 63 41.41 -72.66 -9.42
CA ASP A 63 41.09 -73.91 -8.75
C ASP A 63 39.79 -73.79 -7.92
N GLN A 64 39.31 -74.90 -7.35
CA GLN A 64 38.10 -74.91 -6.51
C GLN A 64 38.15 -73.95 -5.30
N TRP A 65 39.36 -73.57 -4.86
CA TRP A 65 39.56 -72.74 -3.67
C TRP A 65 39.62 -71.25 -4.00
N SER A 66 40.04 -70.91 -5.23
CA SER A 66 40.14 -69.55 -5.73
C SER A 66 38.80 -68.85 -6.00
N LEU A 67 37.69 -69.59 -5.91
CA LEU A 67 36.32 -69.09 -5.98
C LEU A 67 35.63 -69.05 -4.60
N ALA A 68 36.39 -69.19 -3.51
CA ALA A 68 35.86 -69.01 -2.17
C ALA A 68 35.28 -67.58 -1.98
N PRO A 69 34.25 -67.40 -1.14
CA PRO A 69 33.56 -66.12 -0.95
C PRO A 69 34.50 -64.96 -0.58
N ASP A 70 35.59 -65.28 0.11
CA ASP A 70 36.54 -64.30 0.65
C ASP A 70 37.64 -63.90 -0.36
N THR A 71 37.74 -64.60 -1.49
CA THR A 71 38.77 -64.36 -2.52
C THR A 71 38.12 -64.05 -3.86
N ALA A 72 37.54 -62.85 -3.97
CA ALA A 72 36.96 -62.39 -5.24
C ALA A 72 38.04 -62.35 -6.36
N PRO A 73 37.76 -62.94 -7.53
CA PRO A 73 38.64 -62.86 -8.69
C PRO A 73 39.03 -61.43 -9.03
N ARG A 74 40.22 -61.23 -9.60
CA ARG A 74 40.75 -59.88 -9.88
C ARG A 74 39.79 -59.03 -10.72
N TYR A 75 39.11 -59.63 -11.69
CA TYR A 75 38.14 -58.93 -12.53
C TYR A 75 36.88 -58.53 -11.76
N VAL A 76 36.37 -59.37 -10.86
CA VAL A 76 35.23 -59.03 -9.99
C VAL A 76 35.57 -57.89 -9.04
N ARG A 77 36.77 -57.89 -8.45
CA ARG A 77 37.26 -56.74 -7.67
C ARG A 77 37.33 -55.45 -8.48
N GLN A 78 37.70 -55.55 -9.77
CA GLN A 78 37.68 -54.40 -10.68
C GLN A 78 36.24 -53.92 -10.95
N LEU A 79 35.27 -54.82 -11.15
CA LEU A 79 33.86 -54.47 -11.30
C LEU A 79 33.29 -53.82 -10.03
N GLN A 80 33.62 -54.35 -8.85
CA GLN A 80 33.21 -53.76 -7.56
C GLN A 80 33.82 -52.36 -7.37
N ALA A 81 35.10 -52.18 -7.71
CA ALA A 81 35.75 -50.86 -7.67
C ALA A 81 35.11 -49.87 -8.66
N GLN A 82 34.73 -50.32 -9.86
CA GLN A 82 34.01 -49.50 -10.84
C GLN A 82 32.60 -49.13 -10.38
N ARG A 83 31.85 -50.07 -9.79
CA ARG A 83 30.54 -49.84 -9.17
C ARG A 83 30.60 -48.74 -8.10
N GLU A 84 31.56 -48.83 -7.18
CA GLU A 84 31.73 -47.82 -6.12
C GLU A 84 32.23 -46.47 -6.67
N ALA A 85 33.08 -46.47 -7.69
CA ALA A 85 33.49 -45.25 -8.38
C ALA A 85 32.30 -44.56 -9.10
N GLU A 86 31.40 -45.32 -9.75
CA GLU A 86 30.20 -44.77 -10.38
C GLU A 86 29.17 -44.30 -9.36
N LYS A 87 28.96 -45.03 -8.27
CA LYS A 87 28.09 -44.60 -7.17
C LYS A 87 28.56 -43.30 -6.56
N SER A 88 29.86 -43.20 -6.22
CA SER A 88 30.44 -41.99 -5.65
C SER A 88 30.40 -40.83 -6.65
N GLY A 89 30.61 -41.08 -7.94
CA GLY A 89 30.43 -40.09 -9.00
C GLY A 89 28.98 -39.60 -9.14
N SER A 90 28.01 -40.52 -9.05
CA SER A 90 26.57 -40.20 -9.07
C SER A 90 26.16 -39.41 -7.82
N GLU A 91 26.66 -39.78 -6.65
CA GLU A 91 26.42 -39.08 -5.40
C GLU A 91 27.01 -37.66 -5.41
N GLN A 92 28.25 -37.49 -5.89
CA GLN A 92 28.85 -36.17 -6.06
C GLN A 92 28.08 -35.30 -7.08
N ALA A 93 27.64 -35.89 -8.20
CA ALA A 93 26.82 -35.19 -9.18
C ALA A 93 25.47 -34.77 -8.60
N GLY A 94 24.87 -35.65 -7.80
CA GLY A 94 23.69 -35.36 -7.01
C GLY A 94 23.92 -34.18 -6.06
N LEU A 95 24.89 -34.28 -5.16
CA LEU A 95 25.19 -33.22 -4.19
C LEU A 95 25.44 -31.87 -4.87
N ARG A 96 26.12 -31.86 -6.02
CA ARG A 96 26.28 -30.65 -6.85
C ARG A 96 24.93 -30.12 -7.37
N ALA A 97 24.04 -31.00 -7.85
CA ALA A 97 22.71 -30.60 -8.29
C ALA A 97 21.88 -30.02 -7.14
N LEU A 98 21.91 -30.62 -5.94
CA LEU A 98 21.28 -30.06 -4.74
C LEU A 98 21.88 -28.69 -4.37
N MET A 99 23.20 -28.55 -4.37
CA MET A 99 23.85 -27.26 -4.06
C MET A 99 23.47 -26.17 -5.06
N VAL A 100 23.39 -26.49 -6.36
CA VAL A 100 22.97 -25.53 -7.39
C VAL A 100 21.50 -25.15 -7.21
N GLU A 101 20.64 -26.11 -6.90
CA GLU A 101 19.22 -25.85 -6.67
C GLU A 101 19.00 -25.04 -5.38
N GLU A 102 19.73 -25.35 -4.32
CA GLU A 102 19.70 -24.59 -3.07
C GLU A 102 20.24 -23.16 -3.26
N ALA A 103 21.32 -22.99 -4.03
CA ALA A 103 21.85 -21.67 -4.39
C ALA A 103 20.83 -20.86 -5.21
N ARG A 104 20.02 -21.49 -6.06
CA ARG A 104 18.91 -20.84 -6.78
C ARG A 104 17.74 -20.49 -5.87
N ARG A 105 17.44 -21.33 -4.88
CA ARG A 105 16.35 -21.11 -3.90
C ARG A 105 16.69 -20.04 -2.88
N ARG A 106 17.97 -19.87 -2.53
CA ARG A 106 18.42 -18.87 -1.54
C ARG A 106 17.95 -17.43 -1.83
N PRO A 107 18.09 -16.86 -3.04
CA PRO A 107 17.55 -15.53 -3.33
C PRO A 107 16.02 -15.49 -3.34
N LEU A 108 15.33 -16.58 -3.67
CA LEU A 108 13.86 -16.67 -3.60
C LEU A 108 13.39 -16.61 -2.14
N ARG A 109 13.96 -17.43 -1.26
CA ARG A 109 13.71 -17.37 0.20
C ARG A 109 14.03 -16.01 0.80
N ALA A 110 15.09 -15.36 0.32
CA ALA A 110 15.44 -14.01 0.76
C ALA A 110 14.37 -12.98 0.33
N ARG A 111 13.85 -13.09 -0.90
CA ARG A 111 12.73 -12.27 -1.39
C ARG A 111 11.44 -12.54 -0.62
N GLU A 112 11.10 -13.81 -0.39
CA GLU A 112 9.94 -14.22 0.41
C GLU A 112 9.99 -13.63 1.83
N ARG A 113 11.13 -13.75 2.52
CA ARG A 113 11.30 -13.14 3.84
C ARG A 113 11.17 -11.62 3.77
N ALA A 114 11.70 -10.98 2.72
CA ALA A 114 11.55 -9.54 2.54
C ALA A 114 10.07 -9.15 2.32
N ASP A 115 9.34 -9.93 1.53
CA ASP A 115 7.93 -9.73 1.22
C ASP A 115 7.04 -10.02 2.44
N GLN A 116 7.34 -11.04 3.24
CA GLN A 116 6.67 -11.30 4.52
C GLN A 116 6.88 -10.16 5.51
N VAL A 117 8.12 -9.67 5.67
CA VAL A 117 8.42 -8.52 6.53
C VAL A 117 7.76 -7.25 6.00
N ARG A 118 7.65 -7.09 4.68
CA ARG A 118 6.92 -5.98 4.06
C ARG A 118 5.41 -6.08 4.30
N ALA A 119 4.83 -7.26 4.11
CA ALA A 119 3.42 -7.53 4.37
C ALA A 119 3.07 -7.29 5.85
N GLY A 120 3.90 -7.77 6.79
CA GLY A 120 3.72 -7.49 8.22
C GLY A 120 3.77 -5.99 8.55
N ARG A 121 4.69 -5.24 7.93
CA ARG A 121 4.73 -3.76 8.08
C ARG A 121 3.51 -3.07 7.49
N LEU A 122 2.99 -3.56 6.37
CA LEU A 122 1.77 -3.02 5.76
C LEU A 122 0.52 -3.35 6.58
N ALA A 123 0.43 -4.55 7.15
CA ALA A 123 -0.63 -4.93 8.08
C ALA A 123 -0.64 -4.05 9.32
N GLY A 124 0.52 -3.82 9.95
CA GLY A 124 0.60 -2.89 11.09
C GLY A 124 0.18 -1.45 10.76
N ARG A 125 0.48 -0.97 9.54
CA ARG A 125 -0.02 0.34 9.06
C ARG A 125 -1.53 0.32 8.79
N LEU A 126 -2.08 -0.80 8.34
CA LEU A 126 -3.52 -0.96 8.14
C LEU A 126 -4.24 -0.84 9.48
N ASP A 127 -3.77 -1.55 10.51
CA ASP A 127 -4.32 -1.49 11.87
C ASP A 127 -4.26 -0.06 12.44
N GLU A 128 -3.14 0.64 12.26
CA GLU A 128 -3.01 2.05 12.65
C GLU A 128 -4.06 2.93 11.93
N THR A 129 -4.25 2.75 10.62
CA THR A 129 -5.25 3.51 9.86
C THR A 129 -6.69 3.20 10.29
N LEU A 130 -6.98 1.95 10.64
CA LEU A 130 -8.29 1.55 11.16
C LEU A 130 -8.56 2.20 12.52
N ALA A 131 -7.57 2.19 13.43
CA ALA A 131 -7.67 2.87 14.72
C ALA A 131 -7.93 4.39 14.56
N LEU A 132 -7.26 5.04 13.60
CA LEU A 132 -7.51 6.45 13.27
C LEU A 132 -8.94 6.68 12.73
N MET A 133 -9.44 5.78 11.87
CA MET A 133 -10.82 5.85 11.35
C MET A 133 -11.85 5.67 12.46
N GLU A 134 -11.63 4.75 13.39
CA GLU A 134 -12.49 4.52 14.55
C GLU A 134 -12.50 5.73 15.49
N GLY A 135 -11.33 6.31 15.79
CA GLY A 135 -11.24 7.53 16.57
C GLY A 135 -11.97 8.71 15.91
N ALA A 136 -11.88 8.85 14.59
CA ALA A 136 -12.65 9.84 13.84
C ALA A 136 -14.16 9.59 13.91
N ARG A 137 -14.61 8.34 13.76
CA ARG A 137 -16.03 7.95 13.89
C ARG A 137 -16.58 8.23 15.29
N GLN A 138 -15.83 7.90 16.35
CA GLN A 138 -16.22 8.19 17.73
C GLN A 138 -16.41 9.70 17.95
N ARG A 139 -15.45 10.53 17.50
CA ARG A 139 -15.57 12.00 17.60
C ARG A 139 -16.77 12.54 16.81
N MET A 140 -17.05 12.01 15.62
CA MET A 140 -18.24 12.40 14.86
C MET A 140 -19.54 12.02 15.57
N ARG A 141 -19.60 10.84 16.22
CA ARG A 141 -20.76 10.43 17.03
C ARG A 141 -20.96 11.34 18.23
N LEU A 142 -19.88 11.74 18.92
CA LEU A 142 -19.95 12.70 20.02
C LEU A 142 -20.47 14.06 19.55
N LEU A 143 -19.96 14.58 18.42
CA LEU A 143 -20.46 15.84 17.85
C LEU A 143 -21.94 15.76 17.45
N ALA A 144 -22.36 14.66 16.82
CA ALA A 144 -23.76 14.45 16.46
C ALA A 144 -24.67 14.36 17.70
N ALA A 145 -24.21 13.74 18.78
CA ALA A 145 -24.92 13.71 20.06
C ALA A 145 -25.05 15.10 20.68
N ILE A 146 -23.97 15.91 20.66
CA ILE A 146 -23.99 17.30 21.13
C ILE A 146 -24.98 18.12 20.29
N GLU A 147 -24.96 18.00 18.96
CA GLU A 147 -25.85 18.75 18.06
C GLU A 147 -27.33 18.36 18.26
N ALA A 148 -27.63 17.06 18.35
CA ALA A 148 -28.99 16.59 18.66
C ALA A 148 -29.50 17.13 20.01
N ARG A 149 -28.61 17.23 21.01
CA ARG A 149 -28.93 17.79 22.33
C ARG A 149 -29.16 19.30 22.28
N VAL A 150 -28.32 20.05 21.56
CA VAL A 150 -28.51 21.50 21.36
C VAL A 150 -29.84 21.78 20.66
N GLU A 151 -30.19 20.98 19.66
CA GLU A 151 -31.48 21.09 18.96
C GLU A 151 -32.67 20.76 19.87
N LEU A 152 -32.53 19.75 20.74
CA LEU A 152 -33.54 19.43 21.76
C LEU A 152 -33.73 20.58 22.76
N VAL A 153 -32.63 21.16 23.27
CA VAL A 153 -32.66 22.35 24.14
C VAL A 153 -33.35 23.53 23.43
N ARG A 154 -33.02 23.74 22.15
CA ARG A 154 -33.64 24.79 21.33
C ARG A 154 -35.14 24.59 21.17
N ARG A 155 -35.61 23.33 21.05
CA ARG A 155 -37.04 22.98 20.95
C ARG A 155 -37.79 23.09 22.27
N LEU A 156 -37.18 22.72 23.39
CA LEU A 156 -37.83 22.75 24.71
C LEU A 156 -37.85 24.15 25.36
N GLY A 157 -37.05 25.09 24.85
CA GLY A 157 -36.99 26.45 25.39
C GLY A 157 -36.42 26.50 26.81
N ARG A 158 -36.60 27.63 27.52
CA ARG A 158 -35.98 27.86 28.84
C ARG A 158 -36.44 26.88 29.94
N ARG A 159 -37.65 26.32 29.87
CA ARG A 159 -38.17 25.41 30.91
C ARG A 159 -37.57 24.00 30.84
N GLY A 160 -37.16 23.52 29.68
CA GLY A 160 -36.49 22.22 29.56
C GLY A 160 -34.99 22.26 29.90
N LEU A 161 -34.39 23.45 30.03
CA LEU A 161 -32.95 23.59 30.29
C LEU A 161 -32.54 23.06 31.65
N ASP A 162 -33.35 23.26 32.69
CA ASP A 162 -32.99 22.87 34.06
C ASP A 162 -33.05 21.34 34.24
N GLU A 163 -34.03 20.69 33.62
CA GLU A 163 -34.20 19.22 33.64
C GLU A 163 -33.13 18.51 32.80
N VAL A 164 -32.78 19.08 31.65
CA VAL A 164 -31.67 18.57 30.83
C VAL A 164 -30.34 18.76 31.56
N ARG A 165 -30.15 19.88 32.27
CA ARG A 165 -28.89 20.18 32.97
C ARG A 165 -28.58 19.20 34.11
N SER A 166 -29.56 18.80 34.91
CA SER A 166 -29.34 17.82 35.99
C SER A 166 -29.03 16.43 35.47
N THR A 167 -29.71 16.01 34.39
CA THR A 167 -29.45 14.73 33.73
C THR A 167 -28.06 14.71 33.07
N TRP A 168 -27.57 15.88 32.65
CA TRP A 168 -26.31 16.04 31.94
C TRP A 168 -25.07 15.91 32.82
N THR A 169 -25.12 16.40 34.07
CA THR A 169 -23.99 16.27 35.00
C THR A 169 -23.70 14.82 35.33
N ASP A 170 -24.73 14.00 35.54
CA ASP A 170 -24.57 12.57 35.85
C ASP A 170 -24.03 11.76 34.65
N GLU A 171 -24.47 12.08 33.43
CA GLU A 171 -24.03 11.38 32.21
C GLU A 171 -22.61 11.79 31.77
N LEU A 172 -22.20 13.04 32.01
CA LEU A 172 -20.83 13.47 31.70
C LEU A 172 -19.81 12.92 32.70
N ASP A 173 -20.19 12.79 33.98
CA ASP A 173 -19.32 12.16 34.97
C ASP A 173 -19.14 10.67 34.69
N THR A 174 -20.15 9.99 34.12
CA THR A 174 -20.00 8.61 33.65
C THR A 174 -19.19 8.49 32.35
N LEU A 175 -19.29 9.45 31.42
CA LEU A 175 -18.49 9.44 30.18
C LEU A 175 -17.04 9.92 30.37
N ASN A 176 -16.76 10.78 31.34
CA ASN A 176 -15.41 11.22 31.70
C ASN A 176 -14.73 10.31 32.75
N GLY A 177 -15.52 9.52 33.50
CA GLY A 177 -15.02 8.63 34.55
C GLY A 177 -14.24 7.43 34.05
N ASP A 178 -14.52 6.97 32.82
CA ASP A 178 -13.66 6.02 32.13
C ASP A 178 -12.59 6.81 31.36
N PRO A 179 -11.31 6.81 31.79
CA PRO A 179 -10.27 7.45 31.03
C PRO A 179 -10.25 6.83 29.64
N LEU A 180 -10.62 7.63 28.63
CA LEU A 180 -10.44 7.25 27.23
C LEU A 180 -9.01 6.71 27.12
N PRO A 181 -8.82 5.47 26.61
CA PRO A 181 -7.50 4.89 26.51
C PRO A 181 -6.63 5.91 25.80
N ALA A 182 -5.59 6.38 26.49
CA ALA A 182 -4.68 7.39 25.97
C ALA A 182 -4.31 6.95 24.56
N GLY A 183 -4.78 7.68 23.55
CA GLY A 183 -4.59 7.28 22.17
C GLY A 183 -3.09 7.04 21.94
N PRO A 184 -2.70 6.06 21.11
CA PRO A 184 -1.31 5.59 20.97
C PRO A 184 -0.28 6.67 20.57
N TYR A 185 -0.70 7.91 20.35
CA TYR A 185 0.12 9.06 20.03
C TYR A 185 0.57 9.90 21.23
N ALA A 186 -0.02 9.74 22.43
CA ALA A 186 0.42 10.49 23.61
C ALA A 186 1.72 9.95 24.23
N SER A 187 2.11 8.71 23.91
CA SER A 187 3.23 8.00 24.57
C SER A 187 4.40 7.64 23.67
N SER A 188 4.39 7.97 22.37
CA SER A 188 5.41 7.49 21.42
C SER A 188 6.64 8.41 21.23
N LEU A 189 6.78 9.47 22.04
CA LEU A 189 7.95 10.37 21.98
C LEU A 189 9.05 10.08 23.04
N GLY A 190 8.93 9.03 23.84
CA GLY A 190 10.02 8.68 24.75
C GLY A 190 9.79 7.43 25.60
N ALA A 191 10.11 6.26 25.06
CA ALA A 191 10.59 5.10 25.84
C ALA A 191 11.03 4.00 24.87
N GLY A 192 12.19 3.41 25.14
CA GLY A 192 12.78 2.34 24.34
C GLY A 192 11.91 1.09 24.27
N SER A 193 12.03 0.42 23.13
CA SER A 193 11.41 -0.86 22.81
C SER A 193 11.85 -1.99 23.76
N PRO A 194 10.95 -2.66 24.50
CA PRO A 194 11.24 -3.97 25.07
C PRO A 194 10.84 -5.09 24.09
N ALA A 195 11.67 -6.13 24.05
CA ALA A 195 11.49 -7.33 23.22
C ALA A 195 10.24 -8.14 23.61
N PRO A 196 9.60 -8.86 22.66
CA PRO A 196 8.40 -9.64 22.94
C PRO A 196 8.77 -10.96 23.63
N THR A 197 8.33 -11.12 24.88
CA THR A 197 8.38 -12.39 25.62
C THR A 197 6.94 -12.86 25.87
N GLY A 198 6.63 -14.08 25.42
CA GLY A 198 5.53 -14.91 25.94
C GLY A 198 4.11 -14.55 25.49
N ALA A 199 3.58 -15.32 24.53
CA ALA A 199 2.15 -15.40 24.29
C ALA A 199 1.45 -16.19 25.42
N PRO A 200 0.33 -15.71 25.99
CA PRO A 200 -0.48 -16.53 26.88
C PRO A 200 -1.35 -17.50 26.07
N VAL A 201 -1.34 -18.77 26.50
CA VAL A 201 -2.26 -19.81 26.07
C VAL A 201 -3.66 -19.44 26.56
N VAL A 202 -4.58 -19.15 25.64
CA VAL A 202 -6.00 -18.95 25.94
C VAL A 202 -6.67 -20.31 25.95
N GLU A 203 -7.00 -20.77 27.16
CA GLU A 203 -7.74 -21.99 27.43
C GLU A 203 -9.22 -21.78 27.05
N ALA A 204 -9.70 -22.57 26.08
CA ALA A 204 -11.07 -22.53 25.60
C ALA A 204 -12.02 -23.19 26.61
N GLY A 205 -12.79 -22.38 27.33
CA GLY A 205 -13.90 -22.84 28.17
C GLY A 205 -15.18 -23.11 27.36
N PRO A 206 -15.97 -24.16 27.70
CA PRO A 206 -17.15 -24.55 26.95
C PRO A 206 -18.35 -23.62 27.19
N SER A 207 -19.03 -23.32 26.09
CA SER A 207 -20.22 -22.49 25.94
C SER A 207 -21.38 -22.94 26.84
N GLY A 208 -21.76 -22.08 27.79
CA GLY A 208 -22.95 -22.21 28.62
C GLY A 208 -24.16 -21.47 28.04
N VAL A 209 -25.15 -22.26 27.69
CA VAL A 209 -26.51 -22.00 27.18
C VAL A 209 -27.28 -20.85 27.87
N ASP A 210 -27.88 -20.02 27.01
CA ASP A 210 -29.13 -19.25 27.10
C ASP A 210 -29.78 -18.98 28.47
N ARG A 211 -29.76 -17.69 28.87
CA ARG A 211 -30.77 -17.12 29.77
C ARG A 211 -31.46 -15.96 29.06
N ALA A 212 -32.62 -16.24 28.47
CA ALA A 212 -33.51 -15.26 27.88
C ALA A 212 -33.95 -14.22 28.93
N ALA A 213 -33.45 -13.00 28.80
CA ALA A 213 -33.96 -11.84 29.51
C ALA A 213 -35.26 -11.34 28.83
N PRO A 214 -36.29 -10.95 29.59
CA PRO A 214 -37.55 -10.47 29.02
C PRO A 214 -37.37 -9.12 28.31
N SER A 215 -37.62 -9.11 27.00
CA SER A 215 -37.68 -7.92 26.16
C SER A 215 -38.78 -6.98 26.65
N ARG A 216 -38.41 -5.86 27.26
CA ARG A 216 -39.36 -4.76 27.55
C ARG A 216 -39.86 -4.17 26.22
N PRO A 217 -41.18 -4.06 26.00
CA PRO A 217 -41.73 -3.32 24.88
C PRO A 217 -41.82 -1.84 25.27
N GLY A 218 -40.88 -1.01 24.80
CA GLY A 218 -40.95 0.41 25.08
C GLY A 218 -39.89 1.24 24.36
N THR A 219 -40.34 2.11 23.45
CA THR A 219 -39.63 3.29 22.91
C THR A 219 -38.55 3.11 21.81
N ASP A 220 -38.57 2.00 21.06
CA ASP A 220 -37.61 1.80 19.94
C ASP A 220 -37.92 2.60 18.64
N GLY A 221 -39.03 3.36 18.59
CA GLY A 221 -39.48 4.05 17.38
C GLY A 221 -38.83 5.42 17.10
N ALA A 222 -38.34 6.13 18.12
CA ALA A 222 -37.89 7.52 17.98
C ALA A 222 -36.36 7.68 17.97
N ALA A 223 -35.63 6.71 18.51
CA ALA A 223 -34.17 6.67 18.46
C ALA A 223 -33.72 5.66 17.40
N ARG A 224 -34.19 5.85 16.15
CA ARG A 224 -33.51 5.27 14.99
C ARG A 224 -32.13 5.94 14.97
N ARG A 225 -31.19 5.35 15.72
CA ARG A 225 -29.84 5.86 15.92
C ARG A 225 -29.34 6.24 14.55
N VAL A 226 -28.99 7.51 14.38
CA VAL A 226 -28.40 8.02 13.14
C VAL A 226 -27.06 7.30 13.00
N LEU A 227 -27.13 6.08 12.47
CA LEU A 227 -25.99 5.24 12.19
C LEU A 227 -25.33 5.92 11.01
N TRP A 228 -24.22 6.56 11.28
CA TRP A 228 -23.41 7.14 10.23
C TRP A 228 -22.95 6.01 9.30
N GLU A 229 -23.63 5.86 8.16
CA GLU A 229 -23.39 4.79 7.16
C GLU A 229 -22.21 5.09 6.22
N GLY A 230 -21.58 6.26 6.36
CA GLY A 230 -20.41 6.65 5.57
C GLY A 230 -20.41 8.13 5.21
N PRO A 231 -19.49 8.54 4.32
CA PRO A 231 -19.40 9.93 3.89
C PRO A 231 -20.70 10.32 3.17
N ALA A 232 -21.45 11.24 3.76
CA ALA A 232 -22.60 11.84 3.09
C ALA A 232 -22.16 12.46 1.75
N PRO A 233 -22.97 12.35 0.68
CA PRO A 233 -22.65 12.95 -0.61
C PRO A 233 -22.38 14.43 -0.41
N ARG A 234 -21.23 14.90 -0.92
CA ARG A 234 -20.83 16.30 -0.80
C ARG A 234 -21.87 17.18 -1.49
N THR A 235 -22.60 17.96 -0.72
CA THR A 235 -23.55 18.95 -1.24
C THR A 235 -22.83 20.06 -2.01
N PHE A 236 -21.57 20.35 -1.67
CA PHE A 236 -20.74 21.36 -2.34
C PHE A 236 -19.37 20.78 -2.71
N GLY A 237 -19.16 20.53 -4.01
CA GLY A 237 -17.86 20.06 -4.52
C GLY A 237 -16.82 21.18 -4.53
N ALA A 238 -15.54 20.84 -4.32
CA ALA A 238 -14.43 21.80 -4.36
C ALA A 238 -14.38 22.61 -5.66
N LEU A 239 -14.78 22.00 -6.78
CA LEU A 239 -14.87 22.66 -8.08
C LEU A 239 -15.90 23.79 -8.08
N HIS A 240 -17.04 23.65 -7.40
CA HIS A 240 -18.05 24.71 -7.30
C HIS A 240 -17.54 25.88 -6.48
N SER A 241 -16.83 25.64 -5.36
CA SER A 241 -16.20 26.70 -4.59
C SER A 241 -15.17 27.46 -5.42
N TRP A 242 -14.34 26.77 -6.21
CA TRP A 242 -13.38 27.42 -7.11
C TRP A 242 -14.07 28.21 -8.22
N LEU A 243 -15.14 27.69 -8.83
CA LEU A 243 -15.92 28.43 -9.83
C LEU A 243 -16.52 29.71 -9.25
N LEU A 244 -17.06 29.66 -8.03
CA LEU A 244 -17.60 30.84 -7.36
C LEU A 244 -16.51 31.87 -7.01
N LEU A 245 -15.32 31.42 -6.59
CA LEU A 245 -14.19 32.31 -6.35
C LEU A 245 -13.72 32.99 -7.65
N VAL A 246 -13.62 32.24 -8.74
CA VAL A 246 -13.26 32.79 -10.06
C VAL A 246 -14.32 33.78 -10.55
N LEU A 247 -15.61 33.47 -10.36
CA LEU A 247 -16.70 34.38 -10.67
C LEU A 247 -16.61 35.67 -9.85
N LEU A 248 -16.32 35.57 -8.55
CA LEU A 248 -16.14 36.73 -7.67
C LEU A 248 -14.93 37.58 -8.11
N MET A 249 -13.82 36.94 -8.49
CA MET A 249 -12.66 37.62 -9.05
C MET A 249 -13.01 38.34 -10.37
N ALA A 250 -13.76 37.68 -11.25
CA ALA A 250 -14.17 38.25 -12.54
C ALA A 250 -15.07 39.49 -12.36
N VAL A 251 -15.95 39.49 -11.36
CA VAL A 251 -16.81 40.64 -11.01
C VAL A 251 -15.99 41.82 -10.45
N GLU A 252 -14.98 41.55 -9.62
CA GLU A 252 -14.14 42.60 -9.01
C GLU A 252 -13.10 43.17 -9.98
N THR A 253 -12.67 42.38 -10.98
CA THR A 253 -11.61 42.77 -11.93
C THR A 253 -11.89 44.07 -12.69
N PRO A 254 -13.06 44.28 -13.34
CA PRO A 254 -13.32 45.53 -14.04
C PRO A 254 -13.36 46.72 -13.09
N ILE A 255 -13.91 46.55 -11.88
CA ILE A 255 -14.00 47.63 -10.88
C ILE A 255 -12.59 48.04 -10.44
N GLN A 256 -11.72 47.07 -10.15
CA GLN A 256 -10.34 47.33 -9.76
C GLN A 256 -9.52 47.92 -10.91
N TYR A 257 -9.73 47.46 -12.14
CA TYR A 257 -9.05 47.96 -13.33
C TYR A 257 -9.26 49.48 -13.49
N TYR A 258 -10.51 49.96 -13.44
CA TYR A 258 -10.80 51.38 -13.60
C TYR A 258 -10.20 52.27 -12.50
N ILE A 259 -10.10 51.77 -11.27
CA ILE A 259 -9.45 52.51 -10.18
C ILE A 259 -7.96 52.67 -10.47
N TRP A 260 -7.28 51.59 -10.86
CA TRP A 260 -5.84 51.64 -11.10
C TRP A 260 -5.48 52.38 -12.38
N GLU A 261 -6.31 52.26 -13.42
CA GLU A 261 -6.21 53.02 -14.66
C GLU A 261 -6.33 54.52 -14.39
N TYR A 262 -7.22 54.93 -13.48
CA TYR A 262 -7.35 56.32 -13.06
C TYR A 262 -6.05 56.87 -12.44
N PHE A 263 -5.30 56.07 -11.66
CA PHE A 263 -4.06 56.50 -11.02
C PHE A 263 -2.83 56.47 -11.95
N HIS A 264 -2.76 55.53 -12.90
CA HIS A 264 -1.58 55.32 -13.75
C HIS A 264 -1.73 55.89 -15.16
N GLY A 265 -2.95 56.25 -15.58
CA GLY A 265 -3.24 56.72 -16.93
C GLY A 265 -3.24 55.60 -17.98
N SER A 266 -3.66 55.94 -19.21
CA SER A 266 -3.78 54.99 -20.33
C SER A 266 -2.61 55.07 -21.35
N GLY A 267 -1.65 55.96 -21.09
CA GLY A 267 -0.72 56.54 -22.07
C GLY A 267 0.45 55.65 -22.48
N THR A 268 1.11 54.93 -21.56
CA THR A 268 2.24 54.04 -21.91
C THR A 268 1.93 52.56 -21.72
N GLY A 269 2.64 51.70 -22.45
CA GLY A 269 2.53 50.23 -22.28
C GLY A 269 2.96 49.75 -20.89
N ALA A 270 3.88 50.49 -20.23
CA ALA A 270 4.31 50.20 -18.87
C ALA A 270 3.19 50.51 -17.85
N ASP A 271 2.48 51.63 -18.00
CA ASP A 271 1.37 52.01 -17.11
C ASP A 271 0.21 51.01 -17.16
N ARG A 272 -0.08 50.48 -18.36
CA ARG A 272 -1.05 49.39 -18.53
C ARG A 272 -0.62 48.12 -17.82
N LEU A 273 0.67 47.78 -17.89
CA LEU A 273 1.20 46.61 -17.20
C LEU A 273 1.07 46.79 -15.67
N PHE A 274 1.44 47.94 -15.12
CA PHE A 274 1.28 48.22 -13.69
C PHE A 274 -0.18 48.19 -13.25
N THR A 275 -1.08 48.78 -14.04
CA THR A 275 -2.53 48.71 -13.83
C THR A 275 -3.01 47.26 -13.73
N TRP A 276 -2.62 46.39 -14.67
CA TRP A 276 -3.00 44.98 -14.65
C TRP A 276 -2.40 44.21 -13.46
N VAL A 277 -1.14 44.47 -13.11
CA VAL A 277 -0.48 43.82 -11.98
C VAL A 277 -1.14 44.20 -10.66
N LEU A 278 -1.42 45.49 -10.44
CA LEU A 278 -2.10 45.97 -9.24
C LEU A 278 -3.56 45.51 -9.18
N THR A 279 -4.26 45.49 -10.31
CA THR A 279 -5.63 44.95 -10.43
C THR A 279 -5.64 43.49 -10.04
N ALA A 280 -4.81 42.65 -10.66
CA ALA A 280 -4.75 41.22 -10.38
C ALA A 280 -4.39 40.96 -8.91
N SER A 281 -3.39 41.66 -8.39
CA SER A 281 -2.95 41.52 -6.99
C SER A 281 -4.05 41.91 -6.01
N SER A 282 -4.75 43.02 -6.26
CA SER A 282 -5.85 43.50 -5.41
C SER A 282 -7.05 42.56 -5.45
N VAL A 283 -7.42 42.05 -6.62
CA VAL A 283 -8.51 41.07 -6.79
C VAL A 283 -8.19 39.77 -6.06
N VAL A 284 -6.97 39.24 -6.24
CA VAL A 284 -6.53 38.01 -5.55
C VAL A 284 -6.53 38.22 -4.05
N LEU A 285 -5.98 39.33 -3.55
CA LEU A 285 -5.98 39.66 -2.13
C LEU A 285 -7.41 39.78 -1.59
N MET A 286 -8.30 40.48 -2.30
CA MET A 286 -9.67 40.72 -1.84
C MET A 286 -10.52 39.46 -1.76
N VAL A 287 -10.33 38.52 -2.67
CA VAL A 287 -11.13 37.29 -2.75
C VAL A 287 -10.49 36.13 -1.97
N LEU A 288 -9.19 35.90 -2.18
CA LEU A 288 -8.52 34.71 -1.64
C LEU A 288 -8.27 34.82 -0.14
N PHE A 289 -8.02 36.03 0.36
CA PHE A 289 -7.63 36.23 1.74
C PHE A 289 -8.78 35.94 2.74
N PRO A 290 -10.02 36.46 2.56
CA PRO A 290 -11.17 36.03 3.36
C PRO A 290 -11.48 34.55 3.22
N HIS A 291 -11.32 34.00 2.01
CA HIS A 291 -11.50 32.56 1.77
C HIS A 291 -10.53 31.70 2.59
N MET A 292 -9.25 32.09 2.63
CA MET A 292 -8.25 31.45 3.46
C MET A 292 -8.57 31.60 4.96
N ALA A 293 -8.97 32.80 5.40
CA ALA A 293 -9.39 33.01 6.79
C ALA A 293 -10.56 32.10 7.17
N GLY A 294 -11.54 31.91 6.29
CA GLY A 294 -12.66 30.97 6.48
C GLY A 294 -12.22 29.51 6.55
N ARG A 295 -11.26 29.10 5.71
CA ARG A 295 -10.66 27.76 5.78
C ARG A 295 -9.92 27.52 7.10
N VAL A 296 -9.08 28.47 7.51
CA VAL A 296 -8.35 28.39 8.77
C VAL A 296 -9.31 28.40 9.96
N TYR A 297 -10.40 29.18 9.90
CA TYR A 297 -11.46 29.17 10.91
C TYR A 297 -12.11 27.79 11.02
N ARG A 298 -12.48 27.17 9.89
CA ARG A 298 -13.10 25.84 9.87
C ARG A 298 -12.16 24.73 10.35
N ALA A 299 -10.87 24.81 10.05
CA ALA A 299 -9.88 23.79 10.43
C ALA A 299 -9.72 23.61 11.95
N ARG A 300 -10.14 24.59 12.76
CA ARG A 300 -9.94 24.64 14.23
C ARG A 300 -10.70 23.61 15.00
N ARG A 301 -11.87 23.23 14.51
CA ARG A 301 -12.74 22.24 15.17
C ARG A 301 -12.10 20.85 15.22
N ALA A 302 -10.91 20.66 14.64
CA ALA A 302 -10.16 19.42 14.70
C ALA A 302 -9.28 19.27 15.95
N THR A 303 -8.71 20.37 16.47
CA THR A 303 -7.53 20.32 17.37
C THR A 303 -7.82 20.58 18.86
N GLY A 304 -9.07 20.85 19.24
CA GLY A 304 -9.48 21.02 20.65
C GLY A 304 -8.97 22.30 21.35
N ALA A 305 -8.04 23.04 20.75
CA ALA A 305 -7.55 24.33 21.25
C ALA A 305 -8.47 25.48 20.81
N GLU A 306 -9.71 25.50 21.33
CA GLU A 306 -10.78 26.34 20.77
C GLU A 306 -10.55 27.86 20.94
N ARG A 307 -9.97 28.31 22.07
CA ARG A 307 -9.93 29.75 22.40
C ARG A 307 -8.85 30.53 21.62
N LEU A 308 -7.61 30.04 21.62
CA LEU A 308 -6.50 30.71 20.93
C LEU A 308 -6.60 30.63 19.42
N ALA A 309 -7.20 29.54 18.90
CA ALA A 309 -7.33 29.39 17.47
C ALA A 309 -8.24 30.47 16.86
N VAL A 310 -9.28 30.95 17.58
CA VAL A 310 -10.16 32.07 17.15
C VAL A 310 -9.40 33.36 16.86
N LEU A 311 -8.21 33.56 17.42
CA LEU A 311 -7.41 34.76 17.19
C LEU A 311 -6.81 34.81 15.78
N ILE A 312 -6.41 33.66 15.22
CA ILE A 312 -5.68 33.59 13.95
C ILE A 312 -6.44 34.20 12.74
N PRO A 313 -7.73 33.92 12.47
CA PRO A 313 -8.39 34.47 11.30
C PRO A 313 -8.78 35.94 11.51
N LEU A 314 -8.83 36.42 12.76
CA LEU A 314 -9.22 37.75 13.18
C LEU A 314 -8.01 38.64 12.94
N VAL A 315 -6.83 38.17 13.37
CA VAL A 315 -5.54 38.77 13.02
C VAL A 315 -5.33 38.77 11.51
N MET A 316 -5.75 37.73 10.79
CA MET A 316 -5.75 37.76 9.32
C MET A 316 -6.78 38.79 8.79
N LEU A 317 -8.04 38.74 9.20
CA LEU A 317 -9.11 39.58 8.63
C LEU A 317 -8.93 41.06 8.97
N ALA A 318 -8.33 41.43 10.09
CA ALA A 318 -8.13 42.83 10.49
C ALA A 318 -7.42 43.68 9.42
N PRO A 319 -6.22 43.33 8.92
CA PRO A 319 -5.58 44.08 7.83
C PRO A 319 -6.40 44.02 6.54
N TRP A 320 -7.11 42.93 6.26
CA TRP A 320 -7.99 42.86 5.09
C TRP A 320 -9.17 43.83 5.19
N ILE A 321 -9.85 43.94 6.34
CA ILE A 321 -10.93 44.89 6.59
C ILE A 321 -10.41 46.32 6.42
N PHE A 322 -9.21 46.61 6.92
CA PHE A 322 -8.58 47.91 6.74
C PHE A 322 -8.35 48.24 5.25
N VAL A 323 -7.77 47.30 4.48
CA VAL A 323 -7.53 47.49 3.05
C VAL A 323 -8.86 47.61 2.27
N ALA A 324 -9.90 46.86 2.65
CA ALA A 324 -11.23 46.97 2.06
C ALA A 324 -11.87 48.33 2.35
N GLY A 325 -11.71 48.85 3.57
CA GLY A 325 -12.11 50.20 3.95
C GLY A 325 -11.41 51.27 3.11
N MET A 326 -10.07 51.17 2.99
CA MET A 326 -9.26 52.09 2.20
C MET A 326 -9.63 52.05 0.71
N LEU A 327 -9.77 50.87 0.11
CA LEU A 327 -10.17 50.72 -1.29
C LEU A 327 -11.60 51.20 -1.53
N GLY A 328 -12.53 50.96 -0.60
CA GLY A 328 -13.89 51.49 -0.69
C GLY A 328 -13.94 53.01 -0.65
N TYR A 329 -13.10 53.63 0.18
CA TYR A 329 -12.93 55.09 0.21
C TYR A 329 -12.32 55.62 -1.10
N LEU A 330 -11.24 54.99 -1.59
CA LEU A 330 -10.61 55.36 -2.86
C LEU A 330 -11.60 55.24 -4.04
N ARG A 331 -12.43 54.19 -4.08
CA ARG A 331 -13.50 54.03 -5.08
C ARG A 331 -14.46 55.20 -5.10
N ALA A 332 -14.87 55.70 -3.93
CA ALA A 332 -15.76 56.85 -3.83
C ALA A 332 -15.10 58.13 -4.34
N GLN A 333 -13.81 58.33 -4.02
CA GLN A 333 -13.05 59.49 -4.49
C GLN A 333 -12.90 59.50 -6.02
N VAL A 334 -12.57 58.35 -6.63
CA VAL A 334 -12.40 58.24 -8.10
C VAL A 334 -13.69 58.58 -8.86
N ILE A 335 -14.86 58.27 -8.30
CA ILE A 335 -16.15 58.58 -8.94
C ILE A 335 -16.50 60.07 -8.88
N ASP A 336 -16.00 60.79 -7.87
CA ASP A 336 -16.27 62.22 -7.71
C ASP A 336 -15.38 63.09 -8.61
N VAL A 337 -14.24 62.56 -9.07
CA VAL A 337 -13.38 63.31 -9.99
C VAL A 337 -13.97 63.29 -11.40
N PRO A 338 -14.19 64.46 -12.03
CA PRO A 338 -14.69 64.53 -13.41
C PRO A 338 -13.73 63.77 -14.35
N PRO A 339 -14.27 62.96 -15.28
CA PRO A 339 -13.42 62.21 -16.21
C PRO A 339 -12.56 63.20 -17.01
N MET A 340 -11.23 63.05 -16.91
CA MET A 340 -10.23 63.76 -17.70
C MET A 340 -10.33 63.30 -19.16
N LEU A 341 -11.39 63.72 -19.86
CA LEU A 341 -11.55 63.51 -21.29
C LEU A 341 -10.70 64.55 -22.00
N GLU A 342 -9.49 64.15 -22.39
CA GLU A 342 -8.49 64.97 -23.11
C GLU A 342 -8.97 65.53 -24.47
N ASP A 343 -10.18 65.21 -24.94
CA ASP A 343 -10.66 65.71 -26.25
C ASP A 343 -12.19 65.70 -26.39
N ARG A 344 -12.92 66.38 -25.50
CA ARG A 344 -14.37 66.65 -25.72
C ARG A 344 -14.69 68.14 -25.56
N THR A 345 -14.88 68.75 -26.73
CA THR A 345 -15.66 69.96 -26.95
C THR A 345 -16.95 69.99 -26.12
N GLU A 346 -17.06 71.02 -25.27
CA GLU A 346 -18.30 71.70 -24.83
C GLU A 346 -19.61 70.89 -24.85
N LEU A 347 -19.69 69.82 -24.06
CA LEU A 347 -20.98 69.37 -23.56
C LEU A 347 -20.91 69.44 -22.04
N ASP A 348 -21.52 70.49 -21.48
CA ASP A 348 -21.83 70.65 -20.06
C ASP A 348 -22.69 69.46 -19.59
N ILE A 349 -22.05 68.35 -19.30
CA ILE A 349 -22.68 67.22 -18.63
C ILE A 349 -22.53 67.53 -17.15
N PRO A 350 -23.60 67.93 -16.44
CA PRO A 350 -23.51 68.26 -15.02
C PRO A 350 -22.92 67.07 -14.25
N LEU A 351 -22.00 67.37 -13.32
CA LEU A 351 -21.39 66.34 -12.49
C LEU A 351 -22.50 65.49 -11.84
N LYS A 352 -22.41 64.17 -12.02
CA LYS A 352 -23.43 63.21 -11.55
C LYS A 352 -23.70 63.29 -10.04
N SER A 353 -22.77 63.82 -9.24
CA SER A 353 -22.90 63.95 -7.79
C SER A 353 -23.83 65.09 -7.36
N GLU A 354 -23.81 66.23 -8.06
CA GLU A 354 -24.77 67.33 -7.80
C GLU A 354 -26.20 66.93 -8.21
N ALA A 355 -26.35 66.15 -9.27
CA ALA A 355 -27.65 65.66 -9.74
C ALA A 355 -28.32 64.66 -8.78
N LEU A 356 -27.57 64.03 -7.87
CA LEU A 356 -28.08 62.97 -6.98
C LEU A 356 -28.12 63.35 -5.49
N HIS A 357 -27.72 64.57 -5.11
CA HIS A 357 -27.64 65.04 -3.70
C HIS A 357 -27.03 64.02 -2.72
N THR A 358 -26.15 63.15 -3.21
CA THR A 358 -25.64 62.01 -2.45
C THR A 358 -24.27 62.38 -1.88
N HIS A 359 -24.13 62.34 -0.56
CA HIS A 359 -22.87 62.67 0.12
C HIS A 359 -21.79 61.62 -0.22
N ILE A 360 -20.54 62.04 -0.42
CA ILE A 360 -19.42 61.11 -0.73
C ILE A 360 -19.27 59.98 0.31
N ALA A 361 -19.61 60.28 1.57
CA ALA A 361 -19.63 59.29 2.65
C ALA A 361 -20.61 58.14 2.43
N THR A 362 -21.79 58.38 1.84
CA THR A 362 -22.76 57.30 1.56
C THR A 362 -22.30 56.43 0.39
N ILE A 363 -21.65 57.03 -0.61
CA ILE A 363 -21.03 56.29 -1.73
C ILE A 363 -19.86 55.43 -1.21
N ALA A 364 -18.99 55.99 -0.37
CA ALA A 364 -17.90 55.26 0.27
C ALA A 364 -18.43 54.10 1.14
N ALA A 365 -19.44 54.36 1.97
CA ALA A 365 -20.09 53.33 2.77
C ALA A 365 -20.67 52.20 1.90
N ALA A 366 -21.29 52.53 0.77
CA ALA A 366 -21.81 51.52 -0.17
C ALA A 366 -20.68 50.64 -0.75
N PHE A 367 -19.56 51.22 -1.17
CA PHE A 367 -18.41 50.43 -1.67
C PHE A 367 -17.76 49.59 -0.59
N ILE A 368 -17.62 50.12 0.63
CA ILE A 368 -17.08 49.37 1.77
C ILE A 368 -18.01 48.19 2.07
N CYS A 369 -19.33 48.41 2.15
CA CYS A 369 -20.31 47.35 2.35
C CYS A 369 -20.25 46.28 1.24
N LEU A 370 -20.09 46.69 -0.02
CA LEU A 370 -19.98 45.77 -1.16
C LEU A 370 -18.70 44.91 -1.07
N LEU A 371 -17.56 45.51 -0.73
CA LEU A 371 -16.28 44.80 -0.51
C LEU A 371 -16.35 43.86 0.70
N LEU A 372 -16.99 44.29 1.78
CA LEU A 372 -17.22 43.46 2.95
C LEU A 372 -18.13 42.28 2.63
N LEU A 373 -19.17 42.49 1.81
CA LEU A 373 -20.07 41.44 1.36
C LEU A 373 -19.35 40.44 0.44
N SER A 374 -18.55 40.90 -0.52
CA SER A 374 -17.77 39.99 -1.40
C SER A 374 -16.77 39.17 -0.59
N GLY A 375 -16.06 39.79 0.35
CA GLY A 375 -15.19 39.09 1.29
C GLY A 375 -15.94 38.13 2.23
N ALA A 376 -17.12 38.50 2.72
CA ALA A 376 -17.97 37.62 3.54
C ALA A 376 -18.42 36.39 2.77
N ILE A 377 -18.77 36.52 1.48
CA ILE A 377 -19.06 35.39 0.60
C ILE A 377 -17.81 34.50 0.44
N GLY A 378 -16.64 35.10 0.22
CA GLY A 378 -15.36 34.37 0.17
C GLY A 378 -15.08 33.58 1.45
N PHE A 379 -15.29 34.21 2.61
CA PHE A 379 -15.15 33.62 3.94
C PHE A 379 -16.14 32.47 4.17
N LEU A 380 -17.42 32.67 3.85
CA LEU A 380 -18.45 31.63 3.92
C LEU A 380 -18.12 30.44 2.99
N LEU A 381 -17.62 30.70 1.79
CA LEU A 381 -17.13 29.65 0.88
C LEU A 381 -15.94 28.90 1.47
N GLY A 382 -15.03 29.59 2.17
CA GLY A 382 -13.93 28.97 2.91
C GLY A 382 -14.43 28.09 4.04
N MET A 383 -15.48 28.55 4.73
CA MET A 383 -16.20 27.80 5.73
C MET A 383 -17.13 26.73 5.16
N ALA A 384 -17.39 26.64 3.86
CA ALA A 384 -18.34 25.66 3.30
C ALA A 384 -17.70 24.30 2.97
N GLY A 385 -16.41 24.10 3.26
CA GLY A 385 -15.69 22.85 2.99
C GLY A 385 -16.26 21.62 3.71
N PRO A 386 -15.67 20.42 3.59
CA PRO A 386 -16.05 19.26 4.43
C PRO A 386 -15.66 19.46 5.89
N HIS A 387 -16.32 18.75 6.83
CA HIS A 387 -15.93 18.80 8.25
C HIS A 387 -14.52 18.21 8.40
N PRO A 388 -13.62 18.75 9.24
CA PRO A 388 -12.25 18.24 9.37
C PRO A 388 -12.20 16.74 9.68
N TYR A 389 -13.09 16.23 10.52
CA TYR A 389 -13.16 14.78 10.80
C TYR A 389 -13.65 13.95 9.60
N GLN A 390 -14.53 14.50 8.76
CA GLN A 390 -14.92 13.84 7.51
C GLN A 390 -13.74 13.80 6.53
N ALA A 391 -13.00 14.91 6.42
CA ALA A 391 -11.81 14.97 5.58
C ALA A 391 -10.70 14.02 6.07
N ALA A 392 -10.50 13.91 7.39
CA ALA A 392 -9.58 12.96 7.99
C ALA A 392 -10.01 11.51 7.72
N TYR A 393 -11.31 11.21 7.87
CA TYR A 393 -11.86 9.90 7.54
C TYR A 393 -11.65 9.54 6.05
N GLU A 394 -12.03 10.43 5.13
CA GLU A 394 -11.84 10.22 3.68
C GLU A 394 -10.36 10.08 3.29
N TRP A 395 -9.45 10.70 4.02
CA TRP A 395 -8.02 10.53 3.82
C TRP A 395 -7.54 9.16 4.31
N SER A 396 -7.96 8.75 5.51
CA SER A 396 -7.64 7.44 6.07
C SER A 396 -8.25 6.30 5.25
N ASP A 397 -9.47 6.44 4.73
CA ASP A 397 -10.10 5.42 3.88
C ASP A 397 -9.35 5.26 2.54
N ARG A 398 -8.96 6.36 1.89
CA ARG A 398 -8.08 6.31 0.71
C ARG A 398 -6.69 5.76 1.03
N ARG A 399 -6.22 5.90 2.27
CA ARG A 399 -4.95 5.32 2.71
C ARG A 399 -5.10 3.82 2.94
N ARG A 400 -6.18 3.37 3.56
CA ARG A 400 -6.58 1.97 3.74
C ARG A 400 -6.66 1.25 2.40
N GLU A 401 -7.43 1.79 1.45
CA GLU A 401 -7.60 1.22 0.11
C GLU A 401 -6.25 1.05 -0.62
N ARG A 402 -5.32 2.01 -0.48
CA ARG A 402 -3.96 1.88 -1.05
C ARG A 402 -3.15 0.77 -0.38
N ILE A 403 -3.22 0.64 0.95
CA ILE A 403 -2.50 -0.40 1.69
C ILE A 403 -3.09 -1.78 1.35
N GLU A 404 -4.41 -1.91 1.28
CA GLU A 404 -5.10 -3.13 0.86
C GLU A 404 -4.69 -3.54 -0.56
N ASN A 405 -4.66 -2.60 -1.51
CA ASN A 405 -4.18 -2.86 -2.87
C ASN A 405 -2.71 -3.29 -2.91
N GLU A 406 -1.85 -2.71 -2.06
CA GLU A 406 -0.45 -3.13 -1.92
C GLU A 406 -0.32 -4.54 -1.32
N LEU A 407 -1.15 -4.91 -0.35
CA LEU A 407 -1.18 -6.26 0.24
C LEU A 407 -1.66 -7.30 -0.78
N VAL A 408 -2.72 -7.00 -1.54
CA VAL A 408 -3.23 -7.87 -2.61
C VAL A 408 -2.18 -8.10 -3.69
N ALA A 409 -1.36 -7.10 -4.01
CA ALA A 409 -0.27 -7.24 -4.98
C ALA A 409 0.87 -8.18 -4.49
N ILE A 410 1.06 -8.31 -3.18
CA ILE A 410 2.09 -9.19 -2.58
C ILE A 410 1.59 -10.64 -2.44
N GLY A 411 0.28 -10.83 -2.22
CA GLY A 411 -0.33 -12.14 -1.94
C GLY A 411 0.04 -13.28 -2.90
N PRO A 412 -0.09 -13.11 -4.24
CA PRO A 412 0.21 -14.17 -5.20
C PRO A 412 1.66 -14.65 -5.17
N ALA A 413 2.61 -13.74 -4.94
CA ALA A 413 4.03 -14.08 -4.87
C ALA A 413 4.36 -14.90 -3.62
N ALA A 414 3.69 -14.63 -2.50
CA ALA A 414 3.85 -15.39 -1.27
C ALA A 414 3.22 -16.80 -1.38
N GLN A 415 2.10 -16.96 -2.07
CA GLN A 415 1.44 -18.27 -2.27
C GLN A 415 2.23 -19.20 -3.18
N LEU A 416 2.75 -18.70 -4.31
CA LEU A 416 3.53 -19.50 -5.27
C LEU A 416 4.84 -20.04 -4.69
N ALA A 417 5.41 -19.36 -3.69
CA ALA A 417 6.61 -19.80 -2.99
C ALA A 417 6.35 -21.02 -2.09
N ASP A 418 5.20 -21.05 -1.42
CA ASP A 418 4.83 -22.10 -0.46
C ASP A 418 4.46 -23.42 -1.16
N GLU A 419 4.06 -23.35 -2.43
CA GLU A 419 3.75 -24.49 -3.29
C GLU A 419 4.99 -25.14 -3.94
N ALA A 420 6.23 -24.70 -3.68
CA ALA A 420 7.44 -25.31 -4.25
C ALA A 420 8.18 -26.40 -3.43
N PRO A 421 7.61 -27.12 -2.43
CA PRO A 421 8.37 -28.08 -1.62
C PRO A 421 8.74 -29.37 -2.39
N TRP A 422 8.13 -29.62 -3.55
CA TRP A 422 8.20 -30.92 -4.24
C TRP A 422 9.58 -31.27 -4.84
N SER A 423 10.56 -30.35 -4.90
CA SER A 423 11.80 -30.61 -5.66
C SER A 423 12.87 -31.42 -4.92
N THR A 424 12.94 -31.37 -3.59
CA THR A 424 14.02 -32.05 -2.84
C THR A 424 13.76 -33.55 -2.70
N ASP A 425 12.51 -33.92 -2.43
CA ASP A 425 12.12 -35.32 -2.25
C ASP A 425 12.16 -36.08 -3.58
N LEU A 426 11.71 -35.43 -4.67
CA LEU A 426 11.82 -35.99 -6.02
C LEU A 426 13.28 -36.20 -6.44
N LEU A 427 14.19 -35.29 -6.09
CA LEU A 427 15.63 -35.48 -6.34
C LEU A 427 16.21 -36.64 -5.52
N ALA A 428 15.85 -36.74 -4.24
CA ALA A 428 16.29 -37.83 -3.37
C ALA A 428 15.76 -39.19 -3.83
N GLU A 429 14.52 -39.26 -4.31
CA GLU A 429 13.98 -40.45 -4.96
C GLU A 429 14.70 -40.79 -6.26
N GLN A 430 14.96 -39.80 -7.11
CA GLN A 430 15.67 -40.01 -8.37
C GLN A 430 17.07 -40.60 -8.11
N TRP A 431 17.79 -40.12 -7.10
CA TRP A 431 19.09 -40.68 -6.74
C TRP A 431 19.01 -42.10 -6.21
N ARG A 432 17.98 -42.42 -5.41
CA ARG A 432 17.75 -43.80 -4.95
C ARG A 432 17.52 -44.73 -6.13
N ARG A 433 16.75 -44.29 -7.14
CA ARG A 433 16.55 -45.04 -8.38
C ARG A 433 17.86 -45.23 -9.14
N ASP A 434 18.65 -44.17 -9.30
CA ASP A 434 19.92 -44.23 -10.03
C ASP A 434 20.93 -45.18 -9.36
N ARG A 435 21.03 -45.18 -8.02
CA ARG A 435 21.87 -46.16 -7.28
C ARG A 435 21.43 -47.60 -7.54
N ASN A 436 20.13 -47.87 -7.43
CA ASN A 436 19.60 -49.21 -7.65
C ASN A 436 19.86 -49.71 -9.08
N VAL A 437 19.83 -48.81 -10.07
CA VAL A 437 20.17 -49.15 -11.46
C VAL A 437 21.65 -49.50 -11.59
N ILE A 438 22.57 -48.70 -11.02
CA ILE A 438 24.01 -48.99 -11.02
C ILE A 438 24.27 -50.34 -10.34
N ASP A 439 23.63 -50.58 -9.20
CA ASP A 439 23.73 -51.84 -8.46
C ASP A 439 23.33 -53.05 -9.32
N GLY A 440 22.16 -52.98 -9.97
CA GLY A 440 21.67 -54.07 -10.82
C GLY A 440 22.55 -54.32 -12.06
N ILE A 441 23.18 -53.29 -12.65
CA ILE A 441 24.07 -53.46 -13.81
C ILE A 441 25.32 -54.25 -13.43
N TYR A 442 25.99 -53.86 -12.35
CA TYR A 442 27.24 -54.50 -11.93
C TYR A 442 27.02 -55.88 -11.31
N GLU A 443 25.91 -56.08 -10.59
CA GLU A 443 25.50 -57.40 -10.10
C GLU A 443 25.23 -58.36 -11.26
N ALA A 444 24.49 -57.93 -12.30
CA ALA A 444 24.27 -58.74 -13.49
C ALA A 444 25.59 -59.07 -14.25
N ALA A 445 26.54 -58.14 -14.31
CA ALA A 445 27.85 -58.36 -14.91
C ALA A 445 28.69 -59.37 -14.11
N GLU A 446 28.65 -59.29 -12.78
CA GLU A 446 29.33 -60.23 -11.89
C GLU A 446 28.80 -61.67 -12.06
N HIS A 447 27.47 -61.86 -12.05
CA HIS A 447 26.88 -63.17 -12.34
C HIS A 447 27.26 -63.69 -13.73
N ALA A 448 27.28 -62.82 -14.74
CA ALA A 448 27.65 -63.20 -16.10
C ALA A 448 29.13 -63.62 -16.22
N TYR A 449 30.02 -63.01 -15.44
CA TYR A 449 31.42 -63.42 -15.33
C TYR A 449 31.53 -64.84 -14.76
N TYR A 450 30.92 -65.10 -13.61
CA TYR A 450 30.98 -66.42 -12.97
C TYR A 450 30.31 -67.52 -13.81
N ASP A 451 29.18 -67.24 -14.47
CA ASP A 451 28.54 -68.12 -15.45
C ASP A 451 29.49 -68.46 -16.61
N GLY A 452 30.25 -67.48 -17.10
CA GLY A 452 31.30 -67.69 -18.10
C GLY A 452 32.43 -68.60 -17.63
N VAL A 453 32.94 -68.38 -16.42
CA VAL A 453 34.01 -69.21 -15.80
C VAL A 453 33.54 -70.66 -15.64
N ALA A 454 32.34 -70.87 -15.05
CA ALA A 454 31.80 -72.20 -14.79
C ALA A 454 31.61 -73.01 -16.09
N ARG A 455 31.05 -72.38 -17.14
CA ARG A 455 30.88 -73.02 -18.45
C ARG A 455 32.19 -73.40 -19.11
N ALA A 456 33.21 -72.53 -19.01
CA ALA A 456 34.51 -72.77 -19.63
C ALA A 456 35.31 -73.89 -18.96
N MET A 457 35.21 -74.02 -17.63
CA MET A 457 35.93 -75.04 -16.88
C MET A 457 35.30 -76.44 -16.99
N ALA A 458 34.03 -76.54 -17.36
CA ALA A 458 33.28 -77.79 -17.49
C ALA A 458 33.37 -78.74 -16.27
N ASN A 459 33.66 -78.19 -15.08
CA ASN A 459 33.80 -78.94 -13.84
C ASN A 459 32.53 -78.78 -13.00
N PRO A 460 31.77 -79.86 -12.73
CA PRO A 460 30.53 -79.79 -11.96
C PRO A 460 30.71 -79.14 -10.58
N ALA A 461 31.85 -79.37 -9.93
CA ALA A 461 32.11 -78.82 -8.59
C ALA A 461 32.23 -77.28 -8.60
N VAL A 462 32.72 -76.70 -9.71
CA VAL A 462 32.86 -75.24 -9.86
C VAL A 462 31.52 -74.59 -10.14
N THR A 463 30.67 -75.23 -10.94
CA THR A 463 29.28 -74.81 -11.16
C THR A 463 28.49 -74.83 -9.86
N ASP A 464 28.70 -75.85 -9.01
CA ASP A 464 28.05 -76.01 -7.71
C ASP A 464 28.51 -74.94 -6.71
N THR A 465 29.79 -74.55 -6.72
CA THR A 465 30.31 -73.46 -5.87
C THR A 465 29.78 -72.09 -6.29
N VAL A 466 29.70 -71.81 -7.59
CA VAL A 466 29.15 -70.54 -8.10
C VAL A 466 27.66 -70.41 -7.76
N THR A 467 26.88 -71.46 -8.01
CA THR A 467 25.44 -71.46 -7.72
C THR A 467 25.12 -71.42 -6.23
N ARG A 468 25.94 -72.07 -5.39
CA ARG A 468 25.80 -72.03 -3.92
C ARG A 468 26.26 -70.70 -3.32
N GLY A 469 27.25 -70.04 -3.90
CA GLY A 469 27.68 -68.67 -3.55
C GLY A 469 26.56 -67.64 -3.77
N ASP A 470 25.87 -67.73 -4.91
CA ASP A 470 24.71 -66.86 -5.22
C ASP A 470 23.55 -67.05 -4.23
N ALA A 471 23.30 -68.28 -3.78
CA ALA A 471 22.25 -68.58 -2.79
C ALA A 471 22.61 -68.08 -1.37
N GLY A 472 23.90 -67.96 -1.03
CA GLY A 472 24.36 -67.49 0.28
C GLY A 472 24.30 -65.96 0.44
N VAL A 473 24.60 -65.21 -0.62
CA VAL A 473 24.65 -63.73 -0.58
C VAL A 473 23.25 -63.10 -0.52
N GLY A 474 22.21 -63.79 -1.00
CA GLY A 474 20.82 -63.31 -0.98
C GLY A 474 20.10 -63.39 0.36
N SER A 475 20.62 -64.09 1.38
CA SER A 475 19.90 -64.32 2.65
C SER A 475 20.39 -63.50 3.86
N VAL A 476 21.40 -62.64 3.69
CA VAL A 476 22.01 -61.86 4.78
C VAL A 476 21.91 -60.34 4.57
N ARG A 477 21.06 -59.85 3.66
CA ARG A 477 20.86 -58.41 3.43
C ARG A 477 19.52 -57.89 3.92
#